data_AF-A0A6J0UIC2-F1
#
_entry.id   AF-A0A6J0UIC2-F1
#
_cell.length_a   1.000
_cell.length_b   1.000
_cell.length_c   1.000
_cell.angle_alpha   90.00
_cell.angle_beta   90.00
_cell.angle_gamma   90.00
#
_symmetry.space_group_name_H-M   'P 1'
#
loop_
_entity.id
_entity.type
_entity.pdbx_description
1 polymer ?
#
loop_
_entity_poly.entity_id
_entity_poly.type
_entity_poly.pdbx_seq_one_letter_code
_entity_poly.pdbx_strand_id
1 'polypeptide(L)' 'MVTGVPKTHFKFFRVKDAAEATMMKVLQLLRDHWALSLVPLGFIVGCYLDRKNDEELSLYRNKSKLFQRPLKPGEEVTWR' A
#
# COMPACT_ATOMS: atom_id res chain seq x y z
N MET A 1 -5.62 -25.89 43.66
CA MET A 1 -5.93 -24.59 43.04
C MET A 1 -5.31 -24.56 41.65
N VAL A 2 -6.07 -24.90 40.61
CA VAL A 2 -5.57 -24.94 39.23
C VAL A 2 -5.78 -23.56 38.63
N THR A 3 -4.69 -22.90 38.27
CA THR A 3 -4.67 -21.54 37.72
C THR A 3 -5.35 -21.52 36.35
N GLY A 4 -6.49 -20.82 36.25
CA GLY A 4 -7.15 -20.55 34.98
C GLY A 4 -6.31 -19.57 34.17
N VAL A 5 -5.51 -20.08 33.23
CA VAL A 5 -4.79 -19.25 32.26
C VAL A 5 -5.83 -18.46 31.44
N PRO A 6 -5.74 -17.12 31.38
CA PRO A 6 -6.72 -16.30 30.70
C PRO A 6 -6.67 -16.59 29.18
N LYS A 7 -7.84 -16.89 28.59
CA LYS A 7 -8.03 -17.20 27.16
C LYS A 7 -7.48 -16.13 26.20
N THR A 8 -7.19 -14.93 26.70
CA THR A 8 -6.58 -13.81 25.98
C THR A 8 -5.11 -14.08 25.60
N HIS A 9 -4.33 -14.70 26.48
CA HIS A 9 -2.91 -14.99 26.25
C HIS A 9 -2.72 -16.02 25.14
N PHE A 10 -3.62 -17.01 25.07
CA PHE A 10 -3.58 -18.07 24.05
C PHE A 10 -3.98 -17.57 22.66
N LYS A 11 -4.89 -16.59 22.58
CA LYS A 11 -5.23 -15.93 21.31
C LYS A 11 -4.06 -15.08 20.81
N PHE A 12 -3.40 -14.34 21.69
CA PHE A 12 -2.26 -13.50 21.35
C PHE A 12 -1.07 -14.34 20.85
N PHE A 13 -0.77 -15.44 21.54
CA PHE A 13 0.28 -16.38 21.13
C PHE A 13 -0.02 -16.98 19.75
N ARG A 14 -1.24 -17.50 19.53
CA ARG A 14 -1.65 -18.05 18.23
C ARG A 14 -1.60 -17.03 17.08
N VAL A 15 -1.95 -15.76 17.34
CA VAL A 15 -1.84 -14.69 16.33
C VAL A 15 -0.38 -14.38 16.02
N LYS A 16 0.49 -14.41 17.04
CA LYS A 16 1.93 -14.22 16.86
C LYS A 16 2.56 -15.36 16.06
N ASP A 17 2.26 -16.61 16.39
CA ASP A 17 2.72 -17.79 15.64
C ASP A 17 2.21 -17.79 14.19
N ALA A 18 0.96 -17.37 13.98
CA ALA A 18 0.38 -17.24 12.64
C ALA A 18 1.09 -16.16 11.81
N ALA A 19 1.40 -15.00 12.43
CA ALA A 19 2.14 -13.93 11.79
C ALA A 19 3.56 -14.37 11.40
N GLU A 20 4.26 -15.06 12.30
CA GLU A 20 5.59 -15.64 12.06
C GLU A 20 5.53 -16.69 10.94
N ALA A 21 4.51 -17.56 10.91
CA ALA A 21 4.31 -18.53 9.85
C ALA A 21 4.04 -17.89 8.47
N THR A 22 3.29 -16.78 8.41
CA THR A 22 3.14 -16.01 7.17
C THR A 22 4.45 -15.38 6.71
N MET A 23 5.24 -14.82 7.63
CA MET A 23 6.53 -14.22 7.31
C MET A 23 7.48 -15.25 6.70
N MET A 24 7.55 -16.45 7.28
CA MET A 24 8.37 -17.55 6.76
C MET A 24 7.93 -18.01 5.37
N LYS A 25 6.62 -18.07 5.10
CA LYS A 25 6.08 -18.41 3.77
C LYS A 25 6.40 -17.34 2.72
N VAL A 26 6.32 -16.06 3.08
CA VAL A 26 6.70 -14.96 2.19
C VAL A 26 8.19 -15.01 1.86
N LEU A 27 9.04 -15.27 2.86
CA LEU A 27 10.48 -15.42 2.66
C LEU A 27 10.83 -16.62 1.76
N GLN A 28 10.11 -17.74 1.89
CA GLN A 28 10.26 -18.89 1.00
C GLN A 28 9.85 -18.57 -0.44
N LEU A 29 8.70 -17.92 -0.64
CA LEU A 29 8.26 -17.46 -1.96
C LEU A 29 9.23 -16.46 -2.59
N LEU A 30 9.76 -15.53 -1.81
CA LEU A 30 10.79 -14.58 -2.25
C LEU A 30 12.10 -15.29 -2.62
N ARG A 31 12.45 -16.42 -1.99
CA ARG A 31 13.66 -17.17 -2.29
C ARG A 31 13.50 -18.05 -3.53
N ASP A 32 12.40 -18.77 -3.62
CA ASP A 32 12.16 -19.75 -4.70
C ASP A 32 11.70 -19.07 -6.00
N HIS A 33 10.94 -17.98 -5.90
CA HIS A 33 10.35 -17.26 -7.02
C HIS A 33 10.71 -15.77 -7.00
N TRP A 34 11.96 -15.47 -6.66
CA TRP A 34 12.47 -14.10 -6.51
C TRP A 34 12.18 -13.23 -7.74
N ALA A 35 12.46 -13.75 -8.95
CA ALA A 35 12.27 -13.03 -10.19
C ALA A 35 10.79 -12.67 -10.46
N LEU A 36 9.86 -13.56 -10.17
CA LEU A 36 8.43 -13.32 -10.40
C LEU A 36 7.82 -12.41 -9.33
N SER A 37 8.34 -12.45 -8.10
CA SER A 37 7.89 -11.61 -6.99
C SER A 37 8.35 -10.16 -7.09
N LEU A 38 9.50 -9.91 -7.74
CA LEU A 38 10.05 -8.56 -7.94
C LEU A 38 9.24 -7.73 -8.95
N VAL A 39 8.64 -8.36 -9.95
CA VAL A 39 7.83 -7.66 -10.96
C VAL A 39 6.62 -6.93 -10.35
N PRO A 40 5.72 -7.58 -9.57
CA PRO A 40 4.60 -6.89 -8.95
C PRO A 40 5.07 -5.89 -7.88
N LEU A 41 6.16 -6.18 -7.17
CA LEU A 41 6.73 -5.24 -6.20
C LEU A 41 7.23 -3.96 -6.90
N GLY A 42 7.96 -4.13 -8.00
CA GLY A 42 8.45 -3.04 -8.85
C GLY A 42 7.32 -2.24 -9.48
N PHE A 43 6.22 -2.90 -9.88
CA PHE A 43 5.04 -2.22 -10.39
C PHE A 43 4.37 -1.35 -9.32
N ILE A 44 4.20 -1.85 -8.10
CA ILE A 44 3.64 -1.07 -6.99
C ILE A 44 4.51 0.14 -6.67
N VAL A 45 5.84 -0.05 -6.60
CA VAL A 45 6.80 1.03 -6.38
C VAL A 45 6.76 2.04 -7.52
N GLY A 46 6.68 1.57 -8.77
CA GLY A 46 6.54 2.40 -9.96
C GLY A 46 5.29 3.28 -9.91
N CYS A 47 4.12 2.68 -9.67
CA CYS A 47 2.86 3.43 -9.53
C CYS A 47 2.89 4.42 -8.36
N TYR A 48 3.58 4.10 -7.27
CA TYR A 48 3.73 5.03 -6.15
C TYR A 48 4.57 6.26 -6.51
N LEU A 49 5.70 6.03 -7.19
CA LEU A 49 6.56 7.11 -7.68
C LEU A 49 5.87 7.97 -8.73
N ASP A 50 5.11 7.34 -9.63
CA ASP A 50 4.31 8.01 -10.64
C ASP A 50 3.27 8.94 -10.00
N ARG A 51 2.55 8.44 -8.99
CA ARG A 51 1.55 9.23 -8.25
C ARG A 51 2.18 10.42 -7.51
N LYS A 52 3.37 10.24 -6.93
CA LYS A 52 4.10 11.33 -6.28
C LYS A 52 4.56 12.38 -7.30
N ASN A 53 4.96 11.96 -8.48
CA ASN A 53 5.37 12.86 -9.56
C ASN A 53 4.17 13.65 -10.12
N ASP A 54 3.01 13.00 -10.27
CA ASP A 54 1.76 13.66 -10.69
C ASP A 54 1.30 14.72 -9.67
N GLU A 55 1.52 14.51 -8.38
CA GLU A 55 1.24 15.51 -7.34
C GLU A 55 2.09 16.78 -7.54
N GLU A 56 3.37 16.66 -7.89
CA GLU A 56 4.22 17.82 -8.19
C GLU A 56 3.81 18.51 -9.51
N LEU A 57 3.45 17.73 -10.53
CA LEU A 57 2.97 18.26 -11.82
C LEU A 57 1.58 18.92 -11.71
N SER A 58 0.80 18.57 -10.68
CA SER A 58 -0.51 19.18 -10.41
C SER A 58 -0.44 20.65 -10.00
N LEU A 59 0.75 21.19 -9.68
CA LEU A 59 0.94 22.62 -9.35
C LEU A 59 0.55 23.58 -10.49
N TYR A 60 0.59 23.09 -11.74
CA TYR A 60 0.17 23.81 -12.94
C TYR A 60 -1.26 23.47 -13.39
N ARG A 61 -1.99 22.64 -12.62
CA ARG A 61 -3.37 22.26 -12.93
C ARG A 61 -4.26 23.51 -12.99
N ASN A 62 -5.06 23.59 -14.05
CA ASN A 62 -5.98 24.70 -14.34
C ASN A 62 -5.34 26.09 -14.51
N LYS A 63 -4.01 26.17 -14.71
CA LYS A 63 -3.28 27.43 -14.97
C LYS A 63 -2.82 27.57 -16.43
N SER A 64 -2.94 26.53 -17.23
CA SER A 64 -2.57 26.59 -18.65
C SER A 64 -3.60 27.39 -19.44
N LYS A 65 -3.14 28.31 -20.30
CA LYS A 65 -4.02 29.16 -21.13
C LYS A 65 -5.00 28.37 -22.01
N LEU A 66 -4.67 27.12 -22.34
CA LEU A 66 -5.46 26.28 -23.23
C LEU A 66 -6.60 25.52 -22.49
N PHE A 67 -6.42 25.18 -21.21
CA PHE A 67 -7.36 24.36 -20.44
C PHE A 67 -7.92 25.06 -19.19
N GLN A 68 -7.60 26.35 -19.00
CA GLN A 68 -8.11 27.13 -17.90
C GLN A 68 -9.64 27.29 -18.03
N ARG A 69 -10.36 26.77 -17.04
CA ARG A 69 -11.82 26.86 -16.95
C ARG A 69 -12.26 27.19 -15.53
N PRO A 70 -13.40 27.90 -15.33
CA PRO A 70 -14.01 28.01 -14.01
C PRO A 70 -14.38 26.60 -13.52
N LEU A 71 -14.05 26.29 -12.27
CA LEU A 71 -14.40 25.00 -11.67
C LEU A 71 -15.91 24.92 -11.46
N LYS A 72 -16.49 23.74 -11.73
CA LYS A 72 -17.90 23.48 -11.46
C LYS A 72 -18.12 23.44 -9.93
N PRO A 73 -19.25 23.93 -9.41
CA PRO A 73 -19.52 23.85 -7.97
C PRO A 73 -19.43 22.39 -7.50
N GLY A 74 -18.54 22.13 -6.53
CA GLY A 74 -18.24 20.79 -5.99
C GLY A 74 -17.03 20.08 -6.63
N GLU A 75 -16.38 20.66 -7.64
CA GLU A 75 -15.15 20.12 -8.25
C GLU A 75 -13.93 20.84 -7.66
N GLU A 76 -13.07 20.10 -6.96
CA GLU A 76 -11.86 20.65 -6.32
C GLU A 76 -10.68 20.73 -7.31
N VAL A 77 -10.62 19.79 -8.25
CA VAL A 77 -9.51 19.57 -9.19
C VAL A 77 -10.04 19.08 -10.55
N THR A 78 -9.38 19.48 -11.64
CA THR A 78 -9.79 19.15 -13.01
C THR A 78 -9.51 17.70 -13.43
N TRP A 79 -8.56 17.03 -12.77
CA TRP A 79 -8.27 15.60 -12.92
C TRP A 79 -7.67 15.08 -11.61
N ARG A 80 -7.34 13.79 -11.47
CA ARG A 80 -6.59 13.25 -10.33
C ARG A 80 -5.40 12.49 -10.86
#